data_AF-A0A7S1R9G8-F1
#
_entry.id   AF-A0A7S1R9G8-F1
#
_cell.length_a   1.000
_cell.length_b   1.000
_cell.length_c   1.000
_cell.angle_alpha   90.00
_cell.angle_beta   90.00
_cell.angle_gamma   90.00
#
_symmetry.space_group_name_H-M   'P 1'
#
loop_
_entity.id
_entity.type
_entity.pdbx_description
1 polymer ?
#
loop_
_entity_poly.entity_id
_entity_poly.type
_entity_poly.pdbx_seq_one_letter_code
_entity_poly.pdbx_strand_id
1 'polypeptide(L)'
;LLAYQAAAAQPSLSLLSLLEAQEALATALLVNGRPDARLAHDCLAPLGKAVDCVRRELPQGPGVAVYCRGVAEIQMWAGANEQAQGLLADSVPMLEDGGDDCAEELEACRQMLAVCAKRLAG
;
A
#
# COMPACT_ATOMS: atom_id res chain seq x y z
N LEU A 1 4.20 -3.09 -13.41
CA LEU A 1 4.40 -4.45 -12.82
C LEU A 1 5.86 -4.90 -12.80
N LEU A 2 6.55 -4.99 -13.95
CA LEU A 2 7.94 -5.47 -14.01
C LEU A 2 8.92 -4.64 -13.16
N ALA A 3 8.84 -3.31 -13.21
CA ALA A 3 9.68 -2.43 -12.38
C ALA A 3 9.46 -2.64 -10.88
N TYR A 4 8.21 -2.83 -10.45
CA TYR A 4 7.85 -3.09 -9.06
C TYR A 4 8.38 -4.44 -8.57
N GLN A 5 8.21 -5.48 -9.38
CA GLN A 5 8.75 -6.81 -9.08
C GLN A 5 10.28 -6.80 -9.03
N ALA A 6 10.93 -6.03 -9.91
CA ALA A 6 12.38 -5.87 -9.91
C ALA A 6 12.87 -5.15 -8.64
N ALA A 7 12.21 -4.07 -8.22
CA ALA A 7 12.53 -3.36 -6.98
C ALA A 7 12.38 -4.26 -5.74
N ALA A 8 11.32 -5.07 -5.69
CA ALA A 8 11.07 -6.01 -4.60
C ALA A 8 12.04 -7.22 -4.56
N ALA A 9 12.80 -7.46 -5.62
CA ALA A 9 13.73 -8.59 -5.75
C ALA A 9 15.21 -8.20 -5.60
N GLN A 10 15.51 -6.94 -5.25
CA GLN A 10 16.89 -6.46 -5.13
C GLN A 10 17.58 -7.04 -3.88
N PRO A 11 18.89 -7.36 -3.96
CA PRO A 11 19.64 -7.92 -2.82
C PRO A 11 19.80 -6.95 -1.64
N SER A 12 19.60 -5.65 -1.87
CA SER A 12 19.40 -4.64 -0.84
C SER A 12 18.09 -3.92 -1.13
N LEU A 13 17.04 -4.26 -0.39
CA LEU A 13 15.73 -3.67 -0.59
C LEU A 13 15.77 -2.17 -0.27
N SER A 14 15.42 -1.34 -1.24
CA SER A 14 15.35 0.12 -1.09
C SER A 14 13.90 0.54 -0.94
N LEU A 15 13.52 1.06 0.24
CA LEU A 15 12.18 1.58 0.47
C LEU A 15 11.81 2.69 -0.52
N LEU A 16 12.75 3.57 -0.82
CA LEU A 16 12.54 4.67 -1.77
C LEU A 16 12.20 4.12 -3.16
N SER A 17 12.97 3.14 -3.65
CA SER A 17 12.72 2.54 -4.96
C SER A 17 11.41 1.78 -5.03
N LEU A 18 10.95 1.21 -3.91
CA LEU A 18 9.63 0.60 -3.81
C LEU A 18 8.50 1.63 -3.85
N LEU A 19 8.66 2.77 -3.18
CA LEU A 19 7.70 3.87 -3.20
C LEU A 19 7.58 4.47 -4.62
N GLU A 20 8.71 4.73 -5.29
CA GLU A 20 8.73 5.20 -6.68
C GLU A 20 8.06 4.20 -7.64
N ALA A 21 8.36 2.90 -7.47
CA ALA A 21 7.75 1.86 -8.29
C ALA A 21 6.25 1.71 -8.02
N GLN A 22 5.81 1.94 -6.78
CA GLN A 22 4.41 1.93 -6.38
C GLN A 22 3.64 3.10 -7.00
N GLU A 23 4.21 4.31 -7.00
CA GLU A 23 3.61 5.48 -7.64
C GLU A 23 3.45 5.29 -9.15
N ALA A 24 4.49 4.76 -9.81
CA ALA A 24 4.43 4.40 -11.22
C ALA A 24 3.38 3.31 -11.50
N LEU A 25 3.25 2.32 -10.61
CA LEU A 25 2.21 1.30 -10.70
C LEU A 25 0.81 1.90 -10.54
N ALA A 26 0.59 2.71 -9.51
CA ALA A 26 -0.69 3.36 -9.25
C ALA A 26 -1.14 4.19 -10.48
N THR A 27 -0.23 4.96 -11.07
CA THR A 27 -0.49 5.69 -12.31
C THR A 27 -0.86 4.77 -13.47
N ALA A 28 -0.16 3.66 -13.64
CA ALA A 28 -0.42 2.69 -14.72
C ALA A 28 -1.75 1.93 -14.56
N LEU A 29 -2.31 1.89 -13.34
CA LEU A 29 -3.61 1.27 -13.05
C LEU A 29 -4.79 2.21 -13.34
N LEU A 30 -4.53 3.49 -13.65
CA LEU A 30 -5.58 4.43 -14.01
C LEU A 30 -5.90 4.34 -15.51
N VAL A 31 -7.16 4.05 -15.83
CA VAL A 31 -7.71 4.08 -17.19
C VAL A 31 -8.73 5.23 -17.26
N ASN A 32 -8.48 6.21 -18.13
CA ASN A 32 -9.29 7.44 -18.22
C ASN A 32 -9.45 8.17 -16.87
N GLY A 33 -8.38 8.18 -16.06
CA GLY A 33 -8.36 8.84 -14.74
C GLY A 33 -9.10 8.10 -13.63
N ARG A 34 -9.47 6.83 -13.84
CA ARG A 34 -10.12 5.99 -12.81
C ARG A 34 -9.37 4.67 -12.63
N PRO A 35 -9.29 4.12 -11.42
CA PRO A 35 -8.68 2.81 -11.20
C PRO A 35 -9.41 1.71 -11.98
N ASP A 36 -8.67 0.89 -12.71
CA ASP A 36 -9.17 -0.34 -13.32
C ASP A 36 -9.07 -1.49 -12.31
N ALA A 37 -10.22 -1.94 -11.81
CA ALA A 37 -10.29 -2.98 -10.79
C ALA A 37 -9.69 -4.32 -11.23
N ARG A 38 -9.76 -4.67 -12.53
CA ARG A 38 -9.19 -5.90 -13.05
C ARG A 38 -7.67 -5.83 -13.04
N LEU A 39 -7.10 -4.74 -13.55
CA LEU A 39 -5.65 -4.53 -13.53
C LEU A 39 -5.10 -4.48 -12.09
N ALA A 40 -5.85 -3.85 -11.17
CA ALA A 40 -5.49 -3.82 -9.76
C ALA A 40 -5.53 -5.23 -9.14
N HIS A 41 -6.53 -6.05 -9.50
CA HIS A 41 -6.65 -7.44 -9.04
C HIS A 41 -5.45 -8.30 -9.46
N ASP A 42 -4.99 -8.15 -10.71
CA ASP A 42 -3.81 -8.85 -11.23
C ASP A 42 -2.52 -8.49 -10.47
N CYS A 43 -2.51 -7.37 -9.75
CA CYS A 43 -1.38 -6.92 -8.94
C CYS A 43 -1.39 -7.46 -7.51
N LEU A 44 -2.47 -8.07 -7.02
CA LEU A 44 -2.59 -8.46 -5.60
C LEU A 44 -1.48 -9.41 -5.15
N ALA A 45 -1.20 -10.46 -5.92
CA ALA A 45 -0.17 -11.44 -5.58
C ALA A 45 1.25 -10.84 -5.49
N PRO A 46 1.74 -10.06 -6.49
CA PRO A 46 3.05 -9.42 -6.38
C PRO A 46 3.10 -8.34 -5.29
N LEU A 47 2.02 -7.58 -5.06
CA LEU A 47 1.94 -6.61 -3.96
C LEU A 47 2.08 -7.31 -2.59
N GLY A 48 1.38 -8.42 -2.38
CA GLY A 48 1.48 -9.19 -1.13
C GLY A 48 2.91 -9.67 -0.86
N LYS A 49 3.59 -10.22 -1.87
CA LYS A 49 5.00 -10.63 -1.75
C LYS A 49 5.93 -9.47 -1.39
N ALA A 50 5.69 -8.30 -1.97
CA ALA A 50 6.52 -7.12 -1.71
C ALA A 50 6.29 -6.58 -0.29
N VAL A 51 5.04 -6.58 0.20
CA VAL A 51 4.71 -6.28 1.61
C VAL A 51 5.41 -7.25 2.57
N ASP A 52 5.36 -8.55 2.30
CA ASP A 52 6.04 -9.55 3.13
C ASP A 52 7.56 -9.34 3.17
N CYS A 53 8.13 -8.93 2.04
CA CYS A 53 9.56 -8.59 1.92
C CYS A 53 9.90 -7.36 2.77
N VAL A 54 9.14 -6.27 2.61
CA VAL A 54 9.31 -5.02 3.37
C VAL A 54 9.20 -5.24 4.88
N ARG A 55 8.20 -6.01 5.32
CA ARG A 55 7.99 -6.33 6.74
C ARG A 55 9.13 -7.14 7.35
N ARG A 56 9.78 -7.99 6.56
CA ARG A 56 10.89 -8.84 7.01
C ARG A 56 12.24 -8.12 6.98
N GLU A 57 12.47 -7.29 5.97
CA GLU A 57 13.81 -6.83 5.62
C GLU A 57 14.09 -5.37 5.98
N LEU A 58 13.06 -4.55 6.18
CA LEU A 58 13.24 -3.13 6.49
C LEU A 58 12.95 -2.83 7.97
N PRO A 59 13.59 -1.80 8.55
CA PRO A 59 13.18 -1.26 9.84
C PRO A 59 11.72 -0.83 9.80
N GLN A 60 10.93 -1.29 10.76
CA GLN A 60 9.51 -0.93 10.86
C GLN A 60 9.39 0.50 11.39
N GLY A 61 8.53 1.30 10.76
CA GLY A 61 8.36 2.72 11.08
C GLY A 61 7.55 3.46 10.01
N PRO A 62 7.49 4.80 10.08
CA PRO A 62 6.60 5.60 9.24
C PRO A 62 6.74 5.35 7.74
N GLY A 63 7.97 5.19 7.24
CA GLY A 63 8.19 4.95 5.81
C GLY A 63 7.59 3.62 5.32
N VAL A 64 7.69 2.56 6.12
CA VAL A 64 7.05 1.27 5.80
C VAL A 64 5.54 1.40 5.84
N ALA A 65 5.01 2.19 6.78
CA ALA A 65 3.58 2.46 6.90
C ALA A 65 3.02 3.22 5.68
N VAL A 66 3.73 4.24 5.19
CA VAL A 66 3.38 4.96 3.95
C VAL A 66 3.34 4.00 2.76
N TYR A 67 4.34 3.13 2.64
CA TYR A 67 4.34 2.09 1.61
C TYR A 67 3.13 1.16 1.73
N CYS A 68 2.89 0.60 2.92
CA CYS A 68 1.77 -0.30 3.18
C CYS A 68 0.40 0.37 2.93
N ARG A 69 0.25 1.66 3.23
CA ARG A 69 -0.95 2.43 2.89
C ARG A 69 -1.21 2.45 1.39
N GLY A 70 -0.20 2.77 0.57
CA GLY A 70 -0.42 2.80 -0.88
C GLY A 70 -0.65 1.39 -1.48
N VAL A 71 -0.09 0.33 -0.88
CA VAL A 71 -0.49 -1.05 -1.24
C VAL A 71 -1.95 -1.30 -0.89
N ALA A 72 -2.39 -0.89 0.31
CA ALA A 72 -3.78 -1.04 0.73
C ALA A 72 -4.75 -0.27 -0.19
N GLU A 73 -4.35 0.88 -0.73
CA GLU A 73 -5.14 1.62 -1.72
C GLU A 73 -5.39 0.79 -3.00
N ILE A 74 -4.34 0.16 -3.53
CA ILE A 74 -4.48 -0.71 -4.71
C ILE A 74 -5.34 -1.94 -4.38
N GLN A 75 -5.21 -2.50 -3.18
CA GLN A 75 -6.09 -3.58 -2.71
C GLN A 75 -7.56 -3.14 -2.64
N MET A 76 -7.83 -1.90 -2.19
CA MET A 76 -9.17 -1.32 -2.20
C MET A 76 -9.72 -1.13 -3.62
N TRP A 77 -8.87 -0.78 -4.60
CA TRP A 77 -9.28 -0.71 -6.01
C TRP A 77 -9.61 -2.10 -6.58
N ALA A 78 -8.88 -3.12 -6.15
CA ALA A 78 -9.10 -4.52 -6.53
C ALA A 78 -10.30 -5.18 -5.80
N GLY A 79 -10.96 -4.47 -4.88
CA GLY A 79 -12.07 -5.00 -4.07
C GLY A 79 -11.64 -5.86 -2.87
N ALA A 80 -10.34 -5.95 -2.59
CA ALA A 80 -9.76 -6.73 -1.49
C ALA A 80 -9.80 -5.96 -0.15
N ASN A 81 -10.98 -5.51 0.27
CA ASN A 81 -11.13 -4.58 1.39
C ASN A 81 -10.69 -5.15 2.75
N GLU A 82 -10.81 -6.46 2.98
CA GLU A 82 -10.32 -7.09 4.23
C GLU A 82 -8.79 -7.03 4.36
N GLN A 83 -8.09 -7.31 3.26
CA GLN A 83 -6.63 -7.27 3.19
C GLN A 83 -6.13 -5.83 3.36
N ALA A 84 -6.81 -4.88 2.71
CA ALA A 84 -6.52 -3.47 2.85
C ALA A 84 -6.71 -2.99 4.30
N GLN A 85 -7.81 -3.42 4.95
CA GLN A 85 -8.08 -3.08 6.34
C GLN A 85 -6.97 -3.57 7.26
N GLY A 86 -6.50 -4.81 7.08
CA GLY A 86 -5.39 -5.37 7.86
C GLY A 86 -4.11 -4.54 7.70
N LEU A 87 -3.73 -4.20 6.47
CA LEU A 87 -2.55 -3.38 6.21
C LEU A 87 -2.65 -1.98 6.83
N LEU A 88 -3.81 -1.33 6.70
CA LEU A 88 -4.02 0.00 7.25
C LEU A 88 -4.01 -0.02 8.78
N ALA A 89 -4.63 -1.03 9.41
CA ALA A 89 -4.63 -1.19 10.86
C ALA A 89 -3.21 -1.36 11.42
N ASP A 90 -2.36 -2.11 10.73
CA ASP A 90 -0.95 -2.27 11.10
C ASP A 90 -0.12 -0.98 10.87
N SER A 91 -0.52 -0.14 9.91
CA SER A 91 0.20 1.08 9.52
C SER A 91 -0.10 2.27 10.44
N VAL A 92 -1.31 2.35 11.00
CA VAL A 92 -1.72 3.43 11.92
C VAL A 92 -0.74 3.64 13.09
N PRO A 93 -0.39 2.63 13.92
CA PRO A 93 0.49 2.87 15.06
C PRO A 93 1.88 3.34 14.62
N MET A 94 2.39 2.85 13.49
CA MET A 94 3.69 3.28 12.95
C MET A 94 3.70 4.74 12.51
N LEU A 95 2.57 5.26 12.03
CA LEU A 95 2.42 6.67 11.65
C LEU A 95 2.20 7.55 12.88
N GLU A 96 1.49 7.06 13.89
CA GLU A 96 1.31 7.76 15.17
C GLU A 96 2.65 7.99 15.89
N ASP A 97 3.53 6.97 15.88
CA ASP A 97 4.90 7.09 16.40
C ASP A 97 5.77 8.10 15.63
N GLY A 98 5.41 8.39 14.38
CA GLY A 98 6.06 9.39 13.52
C GLY A 98 5.73 10.84 13.88
N GLY A 99 4.71 11.07 14.73
CA GLY A 99 4.33 12.41 15.19
C GLY A 99 3.72 13.29 14.10
N ASP A 100 3.86 14.61 14.26
CA ASP A 100 3.19 15.62 13.42
C ASP A 100 3.57 15.55 11.93
N ASP A 101 4.78 15.06 11.61
CA ASP A 101 5.26 14.89 10.24
C ASP A 101 4.45 13.84 9.45
N CYS A 102 3.69 12.99 10.14
CA CYS A 102 2.88 11.92 9.54
C CYS A 102 1.37 12.20 9.62
N ALA A 103 0.94 13.39 10.03
CA ALA A 103 -0.47 13.69 10.29
C ALA A 103 -1.37 13.47 9.07
N GLU A 104 -0.93 13.87 7.87
CA GLU A 104 -1.69 13.70 6.62
C GLU A 104 -1.84 12.21 6.24
N GLU A 105 -0.76 11.45 6.38
CA GLU A 105 -0.73 10.01 6.09
C GLU A 105 -1.59 9.21 7.07
N LEU A 106 -1.56 9.60 8.34
CA LEU A 106 -2.40 9.02 9.39
C LEU A 106 -3.89 9.27 9.13
N GLU A 107 -4.24 10.51 8.76
CA GLU A 107 -5.61 10.86 8.41
C GLU A 107 -6.09 10.10 7.16
N ALA A 108 -5.24 9.99 6.13
CA ALA A 108 -5.53 9.18 4.94
C ALA A 108 -5.79 7.71 5.30
N CYS A 109 -4.97 7.11 6.17
CA CYS A 109 -5.17 5.76 6.68
C CYS A 109 -6.53 5.58 7.37
N ARG A 110 -6.91 6.53 8.24
CA ARG A 110 -8.20 6.50 8.96
C ARG A 110 -9.40 6.62 8.02
N GLN A 111 -9.32 7.48 7.02
CA GLN A 111 -10.36 7.62 6.00
C GLN A 111 -10.50 6.33 5.17
N MET A 112 -9.38 5.72 4.75
CA MET A 112 -9.40 4.46 4.02
C MET A 112 -9.96 3.30 4.85
N LEU A 113 -9.64 3.24 6.14
CA LEU A 113 -10.23 2.26 7.08
C LEU A 113 -11.75 2.41 7.17
N ALA A 114 -12.26 3.65 7.27
CA ALA A 114 -13.69 3.91 7.28
C ALA A 114 -14.38 3.45 5.98
N VAL A 115 -13.73 3.66 4.83
CA VAL A 115 -14.21 3.16 3.54
C VAL A 115 -14.23 1.64 3.50
N CYS A 116 -13.18 0.96 3.98
CA CYS A 116 -13.13 -0.50 4.06
C CYS A 116 -14.26 -1.04 4.95
N ALA A 117 -14.43 -0.47 6.15
CA ALA A 117 -15.49 -0.87 7.07
C ALA A 117 -16.88 -0.74 6.44
N LYS A 118 -17.15 0.38 5.74
CA LYS A 118 -18.42 0.58 5.03
C LYS A 118 -18.64 -0.49 3.95
N ARG A 119 -17.62 -0.80 3.14
CA ARG A 119 -17.72 -1.78 2.05
C ARG A 119 -17.90 -3.22 2.54
N LEU A 120 -17.32 -3.55 3.69
CA LEU A 120 -17.45 -4.87 4.31
C LEU A 120 -18.81 -5.08 4.99
N ALA A 121 -19.49 -4.00 5.39
CA ALA A 121 -20.82 -4.06 6.00
C ALA A 121 -21.96 -4.32 4.99
N GLY A 122 -21.74 -4.09 3.69
CA GLY A 122 -22.74 -4.24 2.61
C GLY A 122 -23.45 -2.94 2.26
#